data_AF-A0A9P9U2W5-F1
#
_entry.id   AF-A0A9P9U2W5-F1
#
_cell.length_a   1.000
_cell.length_b   1.000
_cell.length_c   1.000
_cell.angle_alpha   90.00
_cell.angle_beta   90.00
_cell.angle_gamma   90.00
#
_symmetry.space_group_name_H-M   'P 1'
#
loop_
_entity.id
_entity.type
_entity.pdbx_description
1 polymer ?
#
loop_
_entity_poly.entity_id
_entity_poly.type
_entity_poly.pdbx_seq_one_letter_code
_entity_poly.pdbx_strand_id
1 'polypeptide(L)'
;MENGTNTHQLNHGIELSVDGKTLYASTSNSVYSWAYDAEAVSVSDEKSPKTLISNMTNVGGGHSTRTLLLSRKQPGILLVSRGSGSNLDNGATDHSSGISQIRAFHISDPNLSTSGGGGGKVYDYPSEGWTIGWGLRNSVGVAEEPNTGGIYSVENSADGIRRFDVDIHEDSPGEEMNYHGVLRVPSSSSSSDTTQGQGGGNHGYPYCLALYNSSTPSPFPSLGNLKTGSQFTHDSTPYSIPFLPSSSDSSSVPQAKPINITASDTSCSSANFVPPRLTFPAHTAPLDIKFSNKNNNRTLAYITFHGSWDRSTPAGYKLSAVRFDVTKGEPVEASDSTNSLVDVMWNRDVTKCPDQCFRPVGLAVDDREGRIWMTDDDKGDVWVLKQVGEVKGDNDDDDDGNGGVGSGSGSANGDSDSAAVPMRMKRNGSGSEWMGVGRSMVVAVVGSVLFAVL
;
A
#
# COMPACT_ATOMS: atom_id res chain seq x y z
N MET A 1 -32.81 4.35 13.22
CA MET A 1 -31.54 4.96 12.77
C MET A 1 -31.70 5.14 11.28
N GLU A 2 -31.67 6.38 10.80
CA GLU A 2 -31.98 6.73 9.42
C GLU A 2 -31.14 5.91 8.44
N ASN A 3 -31.83 5.29 7.51
CA ASN A 3 -31.29 4.59 6.36
C ASN A 3 -30.80 5.67 5.39
N GLY A 4 -29.68 6.31 5.73
CA GLY A 4 -29.04 7.33 4.90
C GLY A 4 -28.59 6.67 3.61
N THR A 5 -29.32 6.91 2.53
CA THR A 5 -28.92 6.53 1.18
C THR A 5 -27.53 7.12 0.93
N ASN A 6 -26.51 6.27 0.84
CA ASN A 6 -25.14 6.66 0.56
C ASN A 6 -25.08 7.22 -0.86
N THR A 7 -25.39 8.51 -1.04
CA THR A 7 -25.66 9.14 -2.36
C THR A 7 -24.47 9.12 -3.29
N HIS A 8 -23.27 8.89 -2.76
CA HIS A 8 -22.02 8.88 -3.51
C HIS A 8 -21.30 7.53 -3.53
N GLN A 9 -21.79 6.46 -2.88
CA GLN A 9 -21.12 5.13 -2.89
C GLN A 9 -19.61 5.21 -2.57
N LEU A 10 -19.22 6.06 -1.60
CA LEU A 10 -17.83 6.13 -1.12
C LEU A 10 -17.42 4.77 -0.53
N ASN A 11 -16.22 4.30 -0.85
CA ASN A 11 -15.82 2.92 -0.54
C ASN A 11 -14.43 2.74 0.10
N HIS A 12 -13.52 3.72 0.02
CA HIS A 12 -12.17 3.58 0.61
C HIS A 12 -11.42 4.90 0.80
N GLY A 13 -10.99 5.54 -0.29
CA GLY A 13 -10.05 6.65 -0.24
C GLY A 13 -10.62 7.87 0.47
N ILE A 14 -9.84 8.41 1.41
CA ILE A 14 -10.17 9.63 2.18
C ILE A 14 -8.88 10.38 2.50
N GLU A 15 -8.90 11.70 2.36
CA GLU A 15 -7.77 12.58 2.68
C GLU A 15 -8.25 13.93 3.21
N LEU A 16 -7.43 14.59 4.03
CA LEU A 16 -7.70 15.91 4.58
C LEU A 16 -6.58 16.88 4.23
N SER A 17 -6.96 18.05 3.70
CA SER A 17 -5.99 19.11 3.37
C SER A 17 -5.15 19.50 4.58
N VAL A 18 -3.93 20.00 4.32
CA VAL A 18 -2.98 20.42 5.37
C VAL A 18 -3.57 21.45 6.33
N ASP A 19 -4.41 22.35 5.82
CA ASP A 19 -5.09 23.38 6.61
C ASP A 19 -6.36 22.87 7.34
N GLY A 20 -6.74 21.61 7.13
CA GLY A 20 -7.90 20.97 7.75
C GLY A 20 -9.25 21.43 7.21
N LYS A 21 -9.29 22.15 6.09
CA LYS A 21 -10.52 22.80 5.59
C LYS A 21 -11.16 22.14 4.38
N THR A 22 -10.52 21.13 3.78
CA THR A 22 -11.06 20.43 2.63
C THR A 22 -10.94 18.93 2.84
N LEU A 23 -12.08 18.23 2.81
CA LEU A 23 -12.14 16.78 2.85
C LEU A 23 -12.22 16.25 1.41
N TYR A 24 -11.43 15.23 1.12
CA TYR A 24 -11.43 14.50 -0.15
C TYR A 24 -11.86 13.07 0.10
N ALA A 25 -12.69 12.52 -0.77
CA ALA A 25 -13.06 11.11 -0.72
C ALA A 25 -13.36 10.56 -2.11
N SER A 26 -13.26 9.25 -2.26
CA SER A 26 -13.40 8.59 -3.56
C SER A 26 -14.49 7.52 -3.61
N THR A 27 -15.06 7.36 -4.78
CA THR A 27 -15.85 6.20 -5.20
C THR A 27 -14.99 5.31 -6.11
N SER A 28 -15.57 4.25 -6.67
CA SER A 28 -14.93 3.50 -7.75
C SER A 28 -14.69 4.30 -9.03
N ASN A 29 -15.43 5.39 -9.24
CA ASN A 29 -15.40 6.19 -10.47
C ASN A 29 -14.73 7.55 -10.31
N SER A 30 -14.92 8.21 -9.16
CA SER A 30 -14.68 9.64 -9.02
C SER A 30 -13.98 9.99 -7.71
N VAL A 31 -13.21 11.07 -7.75
CA VAL A 31 -12.72 11.77 -6.55
C VAL A 31 -13.54 13.04 -6.35
N TYR A 32 -13.99 13.23 -5.11
CA TYR A 32 -14.78 14.37 -4.68
C TYR A 32 -14.03 15.22 -3.65
N SER A 33 -14.46 16.46 -3.50
CA SER A 33 -14.05 17.34 -2.41
C SER A 33 -15.23 18.14 -1.85
N TRP A 34 -15.11 18.46 -0.56
CA TRP A 34 -16.02 19.31 0.18
C TRP A 34 -15.22 20.30 1.03
N ALA A 35 -15.76 21.50 1.25
CA ALA A 35 -15.27 22.30 2.38
C ALA A 35 -15.63 21.56 3.68
N TYR A 36 -14.73 21.55 4.65
CA TYR A 36 -14.86 20.81 5.90
C TYR A 36 -14.73 21.75 7.09
N ASP A 37 -15.66 21.62 8.03
CA ASP A 37 -15.64 22.28 9.32
C ASP A 37 -15.31 21.24 10.39
N ALA A 38 -14.10 21.32 10.94
CA ALA A 38 -13.62 20.39 11.94
C ALA A 38 -14.25 20.60 13.34
N GLU A 39 -14.73 21.81 13.65
CA GLU A 39 -15.41 22.09 14.92
C GLU A 39 -16.83 21.50 14.90
N ALA A 40 -17.53 21.69 13.78
CA ALA A 40 -18.86 21.12 13.57
C ALA A 40 -18.84 19.64 13.15
N VAL A 41 -17.69 19.12 12.72
CA VAL A 41 -17.53 17.79 12.12
C VAL A 41 -18.52 17.60 10.96
N SER A 42 -18.50 18.56 10.03
CA SER A 42 -19.46 18.61 8.92
C SER A 42 -18.78 19.04 7.63
N VAL A 43 -19.38 18.63 6.51
CA VAL A 43 -18.96 19.10 5.18
C VAL A 43 -19.96 20.13 4.64
N SER A 44 -19.53 20.96 3.69
CA SER A 44 -20.44 21.69 2.81
C SER A 44 -21.41 20.74 2.10
N ASP A 45 -22.49 21.25 1.49
CA ASP A 45 -23.57 20.47 0.82
C ASP A 45 -23.22 19.01 0.48
N GLU A 46 -23.61 18.10 1.37
CA GLU A 46 -23.31 16.67 1.30
C GLU A 46 -23.77 16.04 -0.01
N LYS A 47 -24.83 16.59 -0.63
CA LYS A 47 -25.47 16.03 -1.83
C LYS A 47 -24.82 16.49 -3.13
N SER A 48 -24.00 17.55 -3.07
CA SER A 48 -23.42 18.19 -4.25
C SER A 48 -21.92 18.43 -4.11
N PRO A 49 -21.09 17.40 -3.86
CA PRO A 49 -19.64 17.55 -3.86
C PRO A 49 -19.10 18.15 -5.15
N LYS A 50 -17.93 18.78 -5.05
CA LYS A 50 -17.12 19.10 -6.22
C LYS A 50 -16.41 17.84 -6.72
N THR A 51 -16.73 17.38 -7.93
CA THR A 51 -15.97 16.33 -8.63
C THR A 51 -14.63 16.88 -9.11
N LEU A 52 -13.53 16.21 -8.76
CA LEU A 52 -12.17 16.59 -9.16
C LEU A 52 -11.64 15.73 -10.30
N ILE A 53 -11.85 14.42 -10.19
CA ILE A 53 -11.31 13.40 -11.09
C ILE A 53 -12.43 12.39 -11.35
N SER A 54 -12.54 11.88 -12.58
CA SER A 54 -13.55 10.88 -12.97
C SER A 54 -13.00 9.83 -13.94
N ASN A 55 -13.88 8.93 -14.40
CA ASN A 55 -13.61 7.86 -15.37
C ASN A 55 -12.63 6.80 -14.86
N MET A 56 -12.76 6.44 -13.58
CA MET A 56 -11.95 5.40 -12.95
C MET A 56 -12.66 4.05 -12.84
N THR A 57 -13.91 3.93 -13.28
CA THR A 57 -14.65 2.65 -13.21
C THR A 57 -13.97 1.59 -14.06
N ASN A 58 -13.79 0.39 -13.50
CA ASN A 58 -13.36 -0.77 -14.26
C ASN A 58 -14.59 -1.45 -14.89
N VAL A 59 -14.65 -1.45 -16.23
CA VAL A 59 -15.73 -2.11 -16.96
C VAL A 59 -15.60 -3.62 -16.76
N GLY A 60 -16.61 -4.26 -16.15
CA GLY A 60 -16.59 -5.70 -15.85
C GLY A 60 -16.28 -6.06 -14.39
N GLY A 61 -15.97 -5.07 -13.53
CA GLY A 61 -15.76 -5.29 -12.09
C GLY A 61 -14.30 -5.25 -11.66
N GLY A 62 -13.91 -6.10 -10.72
CA GLY A 62 -12.56 -6.15 -10.14
C GLY A 62 -12.32 -5.15 -9.02
N HIS A 63 -11.14 -4.55 -8.98
CA HIS A 63 -10.69 -3.68 -7.89
C HIS A 63 -11.36 -2.30 -7.96
N SER A 64 -12.14 -1.96 -6.93
CA SER A 64 -13.01 -0.78 -6.92
C SER A 64 -12.56 0.35 -5.99
N THR A 65 -11.54 0.15 -5.17
CA THR A 65 -11.01 1.19 -4.26
C THR A 65 -10.15 2.19 -5.04
N ARG A 66 -10.19 3.47 -4.64
CA ARG A 66 -9.37 4.54 -5.25
C ARG A 66 -8.62 5.32 -4.18
N THR A 67 -7.49 4.79 -3.73
CA THR A 67 -6.71 5.40 -2.64
C THR A 67 -6.30 6.82 -3.00
N LEU A 68 -6.40 7.72 -2.02
CA LEU A 68 -6.01 9.11 -2.11
C LEU A 68 -4.77 9.34 -1.25
N LEU A 69 -3.80 10.10 -1.76
CA LEU A 69 -2.66 10.59 -0.98
C LEU A 69 -2.38 12.04 -1.36
N LEU A 70 -2.51 12.96 -0.41
CA LEU A 70 -2.09 14.34 -0.58
C LEU A 70 -0.60 14.48 -0.29
N SER A 71 0.17 15.04 -1.23
CA SER A 71 1.58 15.31 -0.96
C SER A 71 1.76 16.41 0.09
N ARG A 72 2.58 16.12 1.09
CA ARG A 72 3.04 17.05 2.11
C ARG A 72 4.29 17.81 1.64
N LYS A 73 5.11 17.24 0.76
CA LYS A 73 6.28 17.95 0.17
C LYS A 73 5.90 18.90 -0.95
N GLN A 74 4.81 18.61 -1.67
CA GLN A 74 4.29 19.42 -2.77
C GLN A 74 2.78 19.65 -2.55
N PRO A 75 2.40 20.64 -1.72
CA PRO A 75 1.00 20.96 -1.48
C PRO A 75 0.24 21.26 -2.78
N GLY A 76 -1.00 20.77 -2.88
CA GLY A 76 -1.84 20.90 -4.08
C GLY A 76 -1.69 19.76 -5.08
N ILE A 77 -0.82 18.78 -4.81
CA ILE A 77 -0.72 17.52 -5.57
C ILE A 77 -1.49 16.42 -4.84
N LEU A 78 -2.41 15.77 -5.56
CA LEU A 78 -3.15 14.60 -5.11
C LEU A 78 -2.76 13.39 -5.96
N LEU A 79 -2.34 12.31 -5.31
CA LEU A 79 -2.13 11.00 -5.91
C LEU A 79 -3.39 10.17 -5.77
N VAL A 80 -3.68 9.39 -6.81
CA VAL A 80 -4.82 8.47 -6.87
C VAL A 80 -4.34 7.12 -7.39
N SER A 81 -4.60 6.06 -6.63
CA SER A 81 -4.35 4.67 -7.04
C SER A 81 -5.59 4.05 -7.67
N ARG A 82 -5.42 3.25 -8.72
CA ARG A 82 -6.48 2.48 -9.37
C ARG A 82 -5.98 1.10 -9.75
N GLY A 83 -6.59 0.06 -9.17
CA GLY A 83 -6.29 -1.34 -9.50
C GLY A 83 -6.97 -1.88 -10.77
N SER A 84 -6.71 -3.16 -11.05
CA SER A 84 -7.17 -3.90 -12.23
C SER A 84 -8.67 -4.24 -12.25
N GLY A 85 -9.21 -4.50 -13.43
CA GLY A 85 -10.59 -4.98 -13.64
C GLY A 85 -10.78 -6.48 -13.43
N SER A 86 -9.71 -7.25 -13.35
CA SER A 86 -9.70 -8.70 -13.13
C SER A 86 -8.38 -9.14 -12.46
N ASN A 87 -8.27 -10.42 -12.09
CA ASN A 87 -7.06 -10.95 -11.46
C ASN A 87 -5.81 -10.79 -12.34
N LEU A 88 -5.91 -11.20 -13.61
CA LEU A 88 -4.97 -10.90 -14.68
C LEU A 88 -5.73 -10.09 -15.74
N ASP A 89 -5.31 -8.85 -15.97
CA ASP A 89 -6.04 -7.86 -16.76
C ASP A 89 -5.15 -7.33 -17.88
N ASN A 90 -5.47 -7.74 -19.11
CA ASN A 90 -4.75 -7.28 -20.30
C ASN A 90 -4.92 -5.78 -20.54
N GLY A 91 -5.93 -5.11 -19.96
CA GLY A 91 -6.06 -3.66 -20.00
C GLY A 91 -4.86 -2.95 -19.36
N ALA A 92 -4.23 -3.54 -18.35
CA ALA A 92 -3.04 -2.99 -17.70
C ALA A 92 -1.77 -3.00 -18.58
N THR A 93 -1.81 -3.69 -19.73
CA THR A 93 -0.71 -3.72 -20.70
C THR A 93 -0.69 -2.46 -21.58
N ASP A 94 -1.81 -1.73 -21.62
CA ASP A 94 -1.95 -0.45 -22.29
C ASP A 94 -1.91 0.66 -21.24
N HIS A 95 -0.79 1.39 -21.18
CA HIS A 95 -0.61 2.54 -20.29
C HIS A 95 -1.68 3.63 -20.46
N SER A 96 -2.33 3.72 -21.64
CA SER A 96 -3.39 4.70 -21.87
C SER A 96 -4.74 4.32 -21.24
N SER A 97 -4.89 3.08 -20.78
CA SER A 97 -6.11 2.60 -20.11
C SER A 97 -6.33 3.25 -18.74
N GLY A 98 -5.25 3.69 -18.08
CA GLY A 98 -5.29 4.12 -16.69
C GLY A 98 -5.57 2.99 -15.70
N ILE A 99 -5.48 1.72 -16.09
CA ILE A 99 -5.75 0.57 -15.22
C ILE A 99 -4.45 0.08 -14.59
N SER A 100 -4.48 -0.27 -13.30
CA SER A 100 -3.29 -0.76 -12.57
C SER A 100 -2.18 0.29 -12.52
N GLN A 101 -2.55 1.51 -12.12
CA GLN A 101 -1.68 2.69 -12.11
C GLN A 101 -1.89 3.53 -10.86
N ILE A 102 -0.86 4.29 -10.49
CA ILE A 102 -0.94 5.44 -9.60
C ILE A 102 -0.68 6.68 -10.45
N ARG A 103 -1.57 7.68 -10.37
CA ARG A 103 -1.43 8.96 -11.08
C ARG A 103 -1.52 10.14 -10.12
N ALA A 104 -0.90 11.25 -10.50
CA ALA A 104 -0.92 12.48 -9.74
C ALA A 104 -1.59 13.63 -10.52
N PHE A 105 -2.24 14.53 -9.77
CA PHE A 105 -3.05 15.62 -10.31
C PHE A 105 -2.82 16.92 -9.52
N HIS A 106 -2.80 18.06 -10.22
CA HIS A 106 -2.75 19.39 -9.63
C HIS A 106 -4.14 19.84 -9.16
N ILE A 107 -4.55 19.46 -7.96
CA ILE A 107 -5.88 19.82 -7.44
C ILE A 107 -6.00 21.29 -7.00
N SER A 108 -4.88 22.03 -6.99
CA SER A 108 -4.85 23.49 -6.81
C SER A 108 -5.02 24.27 -8.12
N ASP A 109 -5.22 23.61 -9.27
CA ASP A 109 -5.46 24.27 -10.55
C ASP A 109 -6.73 25.16 -10.44
N PRO A 110 -6.62 26.48 -10.65
CA PRO A 110 -7.77 27.40 -10.51
C PRO A 110 -8.88 27.14 -11.52
N ASN A 111 -8.62 26.36 -12.59
CA ASN A 111 -9.63 25.98 -13.58
C ASN A 111 -10.45 24.75 -13.14
N LEU A 112 -10.04 24.04 -12.08
CA LEU A 112 -10.87 23.00 -11.46
C LEU A 112 -12.04 23.66 -10.74
N SER A 113 -13.25 23.38 -11.22
CA SER A 113 -14.56 23.91 -10.78
C SER A 113 -14.59 24.64 -9.43
N THR A 114 -14.73 25.96 -9.42
CA THR A 114 -15.12 26.67 -8.19
C THR A 114 -16.60 26.41 -7.90
N SER A 115 -16.94 26.09 -6.65
CA SER A 115 -18.33 25.95 -6.21
C SER A 115 -19.14 27.19 -6.60
N GLY A 116 -20.19 27.02 -7.42
CA GLY A 116 -21.00 28.15 -7.91
C GLY A 116 -21.70 28.00 -9.27
N GLY A 117 -21.96 26.78 -9.77
CA GLY A 117 -22.95 26.57 -10.83
C GLY A 117 -22.51 26.74 -12.29
N GLY A 118 -21.22 26.93 -12.59
CA GLY A 118 -20.69 26.92 -13.96
C GLY A 118 -19.61 25.86 -14.11
N GLY A 119 -19.90 24.77 -14.83
CA GLY A 119 -19.05 23.58 -14.97
C GLY A 119 -17.57 23.88 -15.19
N GLY A 120 -16.77 23.76 -14.12
CA GLY A 120 -15.32 23.78 -14.24
C GLY A 120 -14.76 22.40 -14.55
N LYS A 121 -13.45 22.38 -14.79
CA LYS A 121 -12.73 21.19 -15.24
C LYS A 121 -12.87 20.06 -14.23
N VAL A 122 -13.11 18.85 -14.74
CA VAL A 122 -12.96 17.57 -14.04
C VAL A 122 -11.87 16.81 -14.79
N TYR A 123 -10.85 16.32 -14.10
CA TYR A 123 -9.81 15.53 -14.74
C TYR A 123 -10.35 14.18 -15.21
N ASP A 124 -10.00 13.80 -16.43
CA ASP A 124 -10.13 12.42 -16.91
C ASP A 124 -8.94 11.59 -16.43
N TYR A 125 -9.17 10.59 -15.57
CA TYR A 125 -8.07 9.82 -14.96
C TYR A 125 -7.16 9.12 -16.00
N PRO A 126 -7.69 8.41 -17.03
CA PRO A 126 -6.83 7.72 -17.99
C PRO A 126 -5.96 8.66 -18.84
N SER A 127 -6.46 9.84 -19.21
CA SER A 127 -5.77 10.72 -20.16
C SER A 127 -5.10 11.96 -19.56
N GLU A 128 -5.44 12.37 -18.34
CA GLU A 128 -4.89 13.58 -17.70
C GLU A 128 -4.07 13.28 -16.42
N GLY A 129 -3.42 14.30 -15.86
CA GLY A 129 -2.41 14.11 -14.82
C GLY A 129 -1.15 13.42 -15.38
N TRP A 130 -0.30 12.90 -14.49
CA TRP A 130 0.89 12.15 -14.88
C TRP A 130 1.02 10.86 -14.07
N THR A 131 1.62 9.84 -14.69
CA THR A 131 1.81 8.52 -14.09
C THR A 131 2.97 8.52 -13.10
N ILE A 132 2.69 8.07 -11.87
CA ILE A 132 3.69 7.82 -10.82
C ILE A 132 4.25 6.40 -10.93
N GLY A 133 3.41 5.43 -11.29
CA GLY A 133 3.78 4.05 -11.61
C GLY A 133 2.62 3.34 -12.30
N TRP A 134 2.91 2.32 -13.11
CA TRP A 134 1.92 1.46 -13.77
C TRP A 134 2.37 0.00 -13.77
N GLY A 135 1.54 -0.93 -14.22
CA GLY A 135 1.79 -2.36 -14.00
C GLY A 135 1.75 -2.69 -12.50
N LEU A 136 0.82 -2.06 -11.78
CA LEU A 136 0.57 -2.20 -10.34
C LEU A 136 -0.84 -2.78 -10.14
N ARG A 137 -0.97 -4.10 -10.00
CA ARG A 137 -2.24 -4.84 -10.00
C ARG A 137 -3.32 -4.16 -9.16
N ASN A 138 -3.03 -3.92 -7.88
CA ASN A 138 -3.91 -3.23 -6.95
C ASN A 138 -3.13 -2.69 -5.75
N SER A 139 -2.28 -1.69 -6.02
CA SER A 139 -1.48 -1.01 -4.99
C SER A 139 -2.33 -0.08 -4.13
N VAL A 140 -3.05 -0.63 -3.17
CA VAL A 140 -4.02 0.11 -2.34
C VAL A 140 -3.30 1.06 -1.38
N GLY A 141 -2.30 0.60 -0.62
CA GLY A 141 -1.58 1.48 0.28
C GLY A 141 -0.59 2.35 -0.49
N VAL A 142 -0.63 3.67 -0.29
CA VAL A 142 0.30 4.63 -0.89
C VAL A 142 0.73 5.64 0.17
N ALA A 143 2.03 5.90 0.28
CA ALA A 143 2.58 6.87 1.23
C ALA A 143 3.74 7.68 0.64
N GLU A 144 3.93 8.88 1.21
CA GLU A 144 5.09 9.73 0.96
C GLU A 144 6.03 9.64 2.16
N GLU A 145 7.28 9.21 1.91
CA GLU A 145 8.33 9.14 2.91
C GLU A 145 8.69 10.57 3.36
N PRO A 146 8.61 10.87 4.65
CA PRO A 146 8.55 12.24 5.13
C PRO A 146 9.89 13.00 5.10
N ASN A 147 11.04 12.34 4.93
CA ASN A 147 12.35 13.02 4.87
C ASN A 147 12.69 13.45 3.44
N THR A 148 12.68 12.51 2.52
CA THR A 148 13.07 12.65 1.12
C THR A 148 11.91 13.02 0.19
N GLY A 149 10.67 12.70 0.58
CA GLY A 149 9.50 12.81 -0.31
C GLY A 149 9.35 11.63 -1.27
N GLY A 150 10.03 10.51 -0.99
CA GLY A 150 9.94 9.30 -1.79
C GLY A 150 8.54 8.68 -1.73
N ILE A 151 7.93 8.38 -2.87
CA ILE A 151 6.61 7.75 -2.93
C ILE A 151 6.78 6.24 -2.90
N TYR A 152 6.06 5.60 -1.98
CA TYR A 152 5.99 4.16 -1.82
C TYR A 152 4.55 3.68 -1.96
N SER A 153 4.38 2.49 -2.54
CA SER A 153 3.10 1.78 -2.49
C SER A 153 3.29 0.34 -2.03
N VAL A 154 2.22 -0.27 -1.52
CA VAL A 154 2.15 -1.69 -1.19
C VAL A 154 1.13 -2.39 -2.09
N GLU A 155 1.54 -3.50 -2.67
CA GLU A 155 0.84 -4.22 -3.74
C GLU A 155 0.04 -5.40 -3.22
N ASN A 156 -1.15 -5.61 -3.78
CA ASN A 156 -1.88 -6.88 -3.70
C ASN A 156 -1.66 -7.63 -5.02
N SER A 157 -0.75 -8.59 -5.02
CA SER A 157 -0.29 -9.31 -6.21
C SER A 157 -1.31 -10.37 -6.67
N ALA A 158 -1.00 -11.08 -7.75
CA ALA A 158 -1.99 -11.90 -8.46
C ALA A 158 -2.34 -13.22 -7.76
N ASP A 159 -3.60 -13.62 -7.86
CA ASP A 159 -4.17 -14.81 -7.22
C ASP A 159 -4.06 -16.04 -8.14
N GLY A 160 -4.08 -17.26 -7.59
CA GLY A 160 -4.20 -18.52 -8.33
C GLY A 160 -3.11 -18.75 -9.38
N ILE A 161 -1.92 -18.21 -9.16
CA ILE A 161 -0.85 -18.20 -10.16
C ILE A 161 -0.25 -19.59 -10.33
N ARG A 162 -0.16 -19.98 -11.61
CA ARG A 162 0.58 -21.16 -12.06
C ARG A 162 1.79 -20.70 -12.84
N ARG A 163 2.94 -21.34 -12.62
CA ARG A 163 4.14 -21.12 -13.41
C ARG A 163 4.42 -22.34 -14.27
N PHE A 164 4.33 -22.19 -15.59
CA PHE A 164 4.48 -23.29 -16.56
C PHE A 164 3.65 -24.53 -16.18
N ASP A 165 2.35 -24.30 -15.96
CA ASP A 165 1.37 -25.30 -15.53
C ASP A 165 1.60 -25.95 -14.16
N VAL A 166 2.57 -25.49 -13.38
CA VAL A 166 2.73 -25.90 -11.96
C VAL A 166 2.08 -24.85 -11.08
N ASP A 167 1.20 -25.29 -10.18
CA ASP A 167 0.61 -24.42 -9.18
C ASP A 167 1.68 -23.94 -8.19
N ILE A 168 1.83 -22.62 -8.08
CA ILE A 168 2.75 -21.99 -7.12
C ILE A 168 2.03 -21.03 -6.19
N HIS A 169 0.69 -20.97 -6.25
CA HIS A 169 -0.07 -19.89 -5.64
C HIS A 169 0.15 -19.80 -4.12
N GLU A 170 0.24 -20.93 -3.42
CA GLU A 170 0.32 -21.00 -1.95
C GLU A 170 1.37 -20.06 -1.32
N ASP A 171 2.51 -19.86 -1.99
CA ASP A 171 3.60 -19.00 -1.50
C ASP A 171 4.13 -18.02 -2.56
N SER A 172 3.41 -17.84 -3.67
CA SER A 172 3.80 -16.93 -4.75
C SER A 172 2.60 -16.45 -5.58
N PRO A 173 2.67 -15.25 -6.17
CA PRO A 173 3.72 -14.26 -6.02
C PRO A 173 3.73 -13.63 -4.61
N GLY A 174 4.85 -12.99 -4.28
CA GLY A 174 4.93 -12.16 -3.10
C GLY A 174 4.06 -10.91 -3.23
N GLU A 175 3.59 -10.41 -2.11
CA GLU A 175 3.16 -9.01 -2.04
C GLU A 175 4.39 -8.11 -2.11
N GLU A 176 4.21 -6.84 -2.45
CA GLU A 176 5.33 -5.97 -2.79
C GLU A 176 5.28 -4.64 -2.05
N MET A 177 6.44 -4.07 -1.78
CA MET A 177 6.62 -2.64 -1.55
C MET A 177 7.36 -2.06 -2.76
N ASN A 178 6.70 -1.16 -3.48
CA ASN A 178 7.22 -0.52 -4.69
C ASN A 178 7.65 0.92 -4.40
N TYR A 179 8.82 1.31 -4.93
CA TYR A 179 9.34 2.69 -4.84
C TYR A 179 9.17 3.40 -6.18
N HIS A 180 8.58 4.60 -6.15
CA HIS A 180 8.19 5.37 -7.34
C HIS A 180 9.05 6.63 -7.55
N GLY A 181 10.12 6.79 -6.77
CA GLY A 181 10.91 8.02 -6.78
C GLY A 181 10.27 9.14 -5.97
N VAL A 182 10.80 10.34 -6.12
CA VAL A 182 10.25 11.58 -5.53
C VAL A 182 9.34 12.28 -6.53
N LEU A 183 8.31 12.96 -6.06
CA LEU A 183 7.39 13.68 -6.94
C LEU A 183 8.11 14.77 -7.76
N ARG A 184 8.01 14.66 -9.09
CA ARG A 184 8.50 15.63 -10.05
C ARG A 184 7.32 16.17 -10.84
N VAL A 185 6.93 17.41 -10.56
CA VAL A 185 5.90 18.12 -11.32
C VAL A 185 6.43 18.37 -12.74
N PRO A 186 5.72 17.90 -13.80
CA PRO A 186 6.11 18.18 -15.17
C PRO A 186 6.11 19.70 -15.44
N SER A 187 7.16 20.21 -16.09
CA SER A 187 7.33 21.64 -16.35
C SER A 187 6.40 22.21 -17.43
N SER A 188 5.58 21.38 -18.10
CA SER A 188 4.53 21.85 -19.01
C SER A 188 3.26 21.02 -18.86
N SER A 189 2.11 21.70 -18.85
CA SER A 189 0.76 21.12 -18.78
C SER A 189 0.33 20.37 -20.05
N SER A 190 1.27 20.01 -20.92
CA SER A 190 1.03 19.43 -22.24
C SER A 190 2.02 18.33 -22.63
N SER A 191 2.91 17.88 -21.75
CA SER A 191 3.85 16.82 -22.10
C SER A 191 3.28 15.44 -21.81
N SER A 192 2.73 14.81 -22.84
CA SER A 192 2.71 13.35 -23.01
C SER A 192 4.13 12.75 -23.19
N ASP A 193 5.16 13.47 -22.73
CA ASP A 193 6.56 13.10 -22.87
C ASP A 193 6.90 12.04 -21.82
N THR A 194 6.66 10.80 -22.22
CA THR A 194 6.89 9.58 -21.44
C THR A 194 8.36 9.14 -21.49
N THR A 195 9.27 9.96 -22.04
CA THR A 195 10.51 9.43 -22.63
C THR A 195 11.81 9.79 -21.90
N GLN A 196 11.77 10.64 -20.87
CA GLN A 196 12.95 11.02 -20.09
C GLN A 196 12.58 11.18 -18.60
N GLY A 197 12.53 10.07 -17.84
CA GLY A 197 12.49 10.10 -16.37
C GLY A 197 11.25 10.72 -15.71
N GLN A 198 10.12 10.78 -16.42
CA GLN A 198 8.86 11.39 -15.97
C GLN A 198 7.61 10.52 -16.14
N GLY A 199 7.68 9.41 -16.89
CA GLY A 199 6.64 8.37 -16.90
C GLY A 199 6.99 7.32 -15.87
N GLY A 200 6.23 7.25 -14.77
CA GLY A 200 6.39 6.22 -13.74
C GLY A 200 6.71 4.83 -14.33
N GLY A 201 7.62 4.10 -13.70
CA GLY A 201 8.07 2.81 -14.21
C GLY A 201 6.93 1.79 -14.33
N ASN A 202 7.10 0.80 -15.21
CA ASN A 202 6.21 -0.36 -15.24
C ASN A 202 6.68 -1.36 -14.18
N HIS A 203 5.84 -1.69 -13.20
CA HIS A 203 6.16 -2.61 -12.10
C HIS A 203 5.81 -4.07 -12.39
N GLY A 204 5.51 -4.42 -13.64
CA GLY A 204 5.52 -5.80 -14.11
C GLY A 204 4.14 -6.37 -14.45
N TYR A 205 3.11 -6.06 -13.68
CA TYR A 205 1.78 -6.64 -13.88
C TYR A 205 1.23 -6.29 -15.28
N PRO A 206 0.57 -7.25 -15.99
CA PRO A 206 0.18 -8.59 -15.54
C PRO A 206 1.18 -9.72 -15.84
N TYR A 207 2.35 -9.40 -16.37
CA TYR A 207 3.27 -10.41 -16.91
C TYR A 207 4.37 -10.81 -15.94
N CYS A 208 4.90 -9.83 -15.21
CA CYS A 208 6.00 -10.01 -14.29
C CYS A 208 5.49 -9.83 -12.87
N LEU A 209 5.70 -10.87 -12.05
CA LEU A 209 5.29 -10.91 -10.65
C LEU A 209 6.52 -11.16 -9.78
N ALA A 210 6.51 -10.74 -8.51
CA ALA A 210 7.69 -10.87 -7.65
C ALA A 210 7.75 -12.20 -6.88
N LEU A 211 8.96 -12.76 -6.78
CA LEU A 211 9.25 -13.93 -5.95
C LEU A 211 9.47 -13.50 -4.49
N TYR A 212 8.70 -14.03 -3.55
CA TYR A 212 8.94 -13.79 -2.12
C TYR A 212 9.93 -14.77 -1.51
N ASN A 213 9.69 -16.07 -1.61
CA ASN A 213 10.55 -17.07 -0.96
C ASN A 213 10.90 -18.20 -1.93
N SER A 214 12.18 -18.26 -2.30
CA SER A 214 12.74 -19.33 -3.14
C SER A 214 13.03 -20.64 -2.37
N SER A 215 12.84 -20.64 -1.05
CA SER A 215 13.16 -21.75 -0.13
C SER A 215 11.93 -22.56 0.32
N THR A 216 10.76 -22.31 -0.28
CA THR A 216 9.53 -23.04 0.04
C THR A 216 9.60 -24.50 -0.43
N PRO A 217 8.90 -25.43 0.25
CA PRO A 217 9.07 -26.87 0.02
C PRO A 217 8.50 -27.38 -1.32
N SER A 218 7.71 -26.57 -2.05
CA SER A 218 7.25 -26.91 -3.40
C SER A 218 8.26 -26.41 -4.44
N PRO A 219 8.69 -27.23 -5.42
CA PRO A 219 9.70 -26.82 -6.38
C PRO A 219 9.18 -25.67 -7.24
N PHE A 220 9.77 -24.48 -7.08
CA PHE A 220 9.52 -23.34 -7.96
C PHE A 220 10.09 -23.64 -9.36
N PRO A 221 9.25 -23.80 -10.40
CA PRO A 221 9.71 -24.31 -11.70
C PRO A 221 10.71 -23.36 -12.36
N SER A 222 11.78 -23.91 -12.93
CA SER A 222 12.78 -23.11 -13.66
C SER A 222 13.35 -21.94 -12.82
N LEU A 223 13.60 -22.15 -11.54
CA LEU A 223 14.10 -21.10 -10.62
C LEU A 223 15.36 -20.40 -11.15
N GLY A 224 16.32 -21.13 -11.73
CA GLY A 224 17.53 -20.54 -12.31
C GLY A 224 18.28 -19.65 -11.29
N ASN A 225 18.49 -18.39 -11.65
CA ASN A 225 19.14 -17.38 -10.80
C ASN A 225 18.13 -16.46 -10.07
N LEU A 226 16.83 -16.78 -10.13
CA LEU A 226 15.83 -16.01 -9.41
C LEU A 226 16.03 -16.16 -7.91
N LYS A 227 15.90 -15.05 -7.20
CA LYS A 227 15.96 -14.94 -5.75
C LYS A 227 14.79 -14.10 -5.25
N THR A 228 14.56 -14.07 -3.95
CA THR A 228 13.63 -13.12 -3.32
C THR A 228 13.78 -11.71 -3.90
N GLY A 229 12.67 -11.07 -4.23
CA GLY A 229 12.62 -9.77 -4.90
C GLY A 229 12.81 -9.80 -6.42
N SER A 230 13.22 -10.93 -7.01
CA SER A 230 13.28 -11.04 -8.47
C SER A 230 11.87 -11.10 -9.06
N GLN A 231 11.66 -10.39 -10.15
CA GLN A 231 10.44 -10.55 -10.94
C GLN A 231 10.57 -11.72 -11.91
N PHE A 232 9.44 -12.38 -12.16
CA PHE A 232 9.38 -13.57 -12.99
C PHE A 232 8.10 -13.63 -13.83
N THR A 233 8.15 -14.38 -14.94
CA THR A 233 6.96 -14.68 -15.75
C THR A 233 6.25 -15.95 -15.24
N HIS A 234 4.93 -15.95 -15.27
CA HIS A 234 4.11 -17.09 -14.89
C HIS A 234 3.69 -17.96 -16.10
N ASP A 235 3.66 -17.39 -17.30
CA ASP A 235 3.37 -18.12 -18.52
C ASP A 235 4.52 -18.01 -19.55
N SER A 236 4.44 -18.84 -20.59
CA SER A 236 5.36 -18.84 -21.73
C SER A 236 4.77 -18.20 -22.98
N THR A 237 3.64 -17.49 -22.84
CA THR A 237 2.93 -16.91 -23.98
C THR A 237 3.66 -15.66 -24.46
N PRO A 238 3.98 -15.54 -25.75
CA PRO A 238 4.53 -14.29 -26.28
C PRO A 238 3.47 -13.19 -26.21
N TYR A 239 3.85 -11.99 -25.75
CA TYR A 239 2.98 -10.83 -25.70
C TYR A 239 3.63 -9.61 -26.35
N SER A 240 2.83 -8.77 -26.98
CA SER A 240 3.28 -7.51 -27.56
C SER A 240 2.98 -6.40 -26.56
N ILE A 241 4.01 -5.72 -26.03
CA ILE A 241 3.79 -4.48 -25.27
C ILE A 241 3.60 -3.35 -26.30
N PRO A 242 2.46 -2.65 -26.31
CA PRO A 242 2.30 -1.43 -27.11
C PRO A 242 3.32 -0.40 -26.61
N PHE A 243 4.25 -0.02 -27.49
CA PHE A 243 5.39 0.85 -27.18
C PHE A 243 4.96 2.20 -26.56
N LEU A 244 5.62 2.61 -25.48
CA LEU A 244 5.77 4.04 -25.10
C LEU A 244 6.82 4.65 -26.04
N PRO A 245 6.58 5.82 -26.68
CA PRO A 245 7.60 6.46 -27.51
C PRO A 245 8.90 6.59 -26.71
N SER A 246 10.05 6.40 -27.35
CA SER A 246 11.33 6.83 -26.78
C SER A 246 12.08 7.62 -27.85
N SER A 247 12.50 8.83 -27.48
CA SER A 247 13.31 9.79 -28.25
C SER A 247 12.58 10.65 -29.28
N SER A 248 12.57 11.95 -28.97
CA SER A 248 12.42 13.04 -29.93
C SER A 248 13.71 13.20 -30.74
N ASP A 249 13.88 12.40 -31.78
CA ASP A 249 14.74 12.79 -32.89
C ASP A 249 13.92 12.74 -34.18
N SER A 250 13.27 13.88 -34.45
CA SER A 250 12.45 14.12 -35.64
C SER A 250 13.36 14.43 -36.82
N SER A 251 14.05 13.41 -37.31
CA SER A 251 14.39 13.32 -38.73
C SER A 251 14.76 11.87 -39.05
N SER A 252 13.87 11.19 -39.79
CA SER A 252 14.03 9.81 -40.32
C SER A 252 13.68 8.60 -39.40
N VAL A 253 12.56 8.62 -38.68
CA VAL A 253 12.10 7.43 -37.91
C VAL A 253 11.19 6.52 -38.77
N PRO A 254 11.57 5.27 -39.09
CA PRO A 254 10.63 4.24 -39.54
C PRO A 254 9.61 4.00 -38.42
N GLN A 255 8.32 3.84 -38.72
CA GLN A 255 7.30 3.42 -37.75
C GLN A 255 7.86 2.32 -36.83
N ALA A 256 8.13 2.65 -35.57
CA ALA A 256 8.72 1.72 -34.62
C ALA A 256 7.72 0.58 -34.38
N LYS A 257 8.15 -0.63 -34.71
CA LYS A 257 7.36 -1.86 -34.68
C LYS A 257 7.10 -2.28 -33.23
N PRO A 258 5.90 -2.79 -32.87
CA PRO A 258 5.64 -3.37 -31.55
C PRO A 258 6.75 -4.35 -31.16
N ILE A 259 7.27 -4.24 -29.94
CA ILE A 259 8.24 -5.21 -29.43
C ILE A 259 7.43 -6.43 -29.00
N ASN A 260 7.55 -7.51 -29.78
CA ASN A 260 7.09 -8.82 -29.34
C ASN A 260 8.05 -9.31 -28.26
N ILE A 261 7.64 -9.17 -27.01
CA ILE A 261 8.37 -9.73 -25.88
C ILE A 261 7.86 -11.15 -25.70
N THR A 262 8.74 -12.13 -25.89
CA THR A 262 8.42 -13.47 -25.40
C THR A 262 8.52 -13.38 -23.88
N ALA A 263 7.40 -13.59 -23.17
CA ALA A 263 7.39 -13.55 -21.72
C ALA A 263 8.45 -14.55 -21.22
N SER A 264 9.47 -13.98 -20.56
CA SER A 264 10.62 -14.72 -20.06
C SER A 264 11.14 -14.00 -18.84
N ASP A 265 11.76 -14.74 -17.93
CA ASP A 265 12.40 -14.14 -16.76
C ASP A 265 13.44 -13.08 -17.16
N THR A 266 14.15 -13.28 -18.28
CA THR A 266 15.06 -12.30 -18.85
C THR A 266 14.34 -10.98 -19.17
N SER A 267 13.14 -11.05 -19.75
CA SER A 267 12.32 -9.87 -20.04
C SER A 267 11.86 -9.18 -18.77
N CYS A 268 11.43 -9.93 -17.74
CA CYS A 268 11.06 -9.37 -16.44
C CYS A 268 12.25 -8.74 -15.70
N SER A 269 13.47 -9.22 -15.93
CA SER A 269 14.71 -8.64 -15.41
C SER A 269 15.29 -7.49 -16.25
N SER A 270 14.63 -7.14 -17.35
CA SER A 270 15.10 -6.08 -18.26
C SER A 270 14.80 -4.68 -17.70
N ALA A 271 15.44 -3.66 -18.27
CA ALA A 271 15.19 -2.26 -17.91
C ALA A 271 13.76 -1.76 -18.23
N ASN A 272 12.90 -2.61 -18.82
CA ASN A 272 11.50 -2.27 -19.09
C ASN A 272 10.61 -2.38 -17.85
N PHE A 273 11.04 -3.14 -16.83
CA PHE A 273 10.29 -3.34 -15.60
C PHE A 273 11.09 -2.90 -14.38
N VAL A 274 10.37 -2.44 -13.36
CA VAL A 274 10.91 -1.99 -12.09
C VAL A 274 10.60 -3.04 -11.03
N PRO A 275 11.63 -3.73 -10.48
CA PRO A 275 11.41 -4.70 -9.42
C PRO A 275 11.01 -4.00 -8.11
N PRO A 276 10.34 -4.70 -7.20
CA PRO A 276 9.94 -4.13 -5.92
C PRO A 276 11.15 -3.85 -5.02
N ARG A 277 11.02 -2.85 -4.14
CA ARG A 277 12.05 -2.52 -3.15
C ARG A 277 12.12 -3.59 -2.06
N LEU A 278 11.00 -4.18 -1.68
CA LEU A 278 10.88 -5.33 -0.80
C LEU A 278 9.73 -6.23 -1.26
N THR A 279 9.81 -7.51 -0.91
CA THR A 279 8.68 -8.44 -1.05
C THR A 279 8.23 -8.93 0.32
N PHE A 280 6.95 -9.30 0.43
CA PHE A 280 6.33 -9.82 1.64
C PHE A 280 5.63 -11.16 1.33
N PRO A 281 5.26 -11.95 2.37
CA PRO A 281 4.58 -13.22 2.16
C PRO A 281 3.33 -13.06 1.29
N ALA A 282 3.16 -14.02 0.38
CA ALA A 282 2.04 -14.08 -0.55
C ALA A 282 0.70 -13.99 0.18
N HIS A 283 -0.28 -13.35 -0.48
CA HIS A 283 -1.67 -13.23 -0.04
C HIS A 283 -1.90 -12.50 1.28
N THR A 284 -0.91 -11.79 1.81
CA THR A 284 -1.08 -11.06 3.07
C THR A 284 -1.92 -9.79 2.91
N ALA A 285 -2.19 -9.37 1.67
CA ALA A 285 -3.11 -8.31 1.27
C ALA A 285 -2.85 -6.97 1.96
N PRO A 286 -1.74 -6.28 1.65
CA PRO A 286 -1.43 -5.01 2.28
C PRO A 286 -2.35 -3.88 1.79
N LEU A 287 -2.99 -3.14 2.70
CA LEU A 287 -4.02 -2.15 2.32
C LEU A 287 -3.67 -0.70 2.65
N ASP A 288 -2.76 -0.46 3.58
CA ASP A 288 -2.28 0.89 3.87
C ASP A 288 -0.81 0.87 4.32
N ILE A 289 -0.14 1.99 4.12
CA ILE A 289 1.19 2.28 4.61
C ILE A 289 1.22 3.68 5.22
N LYS A 290 1.82 3.82 6.41
CA LYS A 290 2.03 5.12 7.07
C LYS A 290 3.37 5.16 7.77
N PHE A 291 4.10 6.26 7.58
CA PHE A 291 5.37 6.49 8.26
C PHE A 291 5.12 7.00 9.69
N SER A 292 5.91 6.48 10.62
CA SER A 292 6.03 7.01 11.99
C SER A 292 6.51 8.47 11.98
N ASN A 293 6.03 9.27 12.94
CA ASN A 293 6.41 10.69 13.04
C ASN A 293 6.87 11.13 14.44
N LYS A 294 7.02 10.20 15.40
CA LYS A 294 7.36 10.55 16.79
C LYS A 294 8.78 11.17 16.87
N ASN A 295 8.88 12.38 17.42
CA ASN A 295 10.15 13.09 17.70
C ASN A 295 11.13 13.17 16.51
N ASN A 296 10.64 13.25 15.27
CA ASN A 296 11.45 13.16 14.04
C ASN A 296 12.19 11.82 13.84
N ASN A 297 11.93 10.79 14.66
CA ASN A 297 12.49 9.46 14.47
C ASN A 297 11.57 8.64 13.54
N ARG A 298 11.64 8.97 12.25
CA ARG A 298 10.80 8.42 11.16
C ARG A 298 11.33 7.08 10.64
N THR A 299 11.76 6.22 11.56
CA THR A 299 12.49 4.98 11.24
C THR A 299 11.57 3.82 10.89
N LEU A 300 10.26 3.97 11.02
CA LEU A 300 9.29 2.90 10.74
C LEU A 300 8.25 3.33 9.71
N ALA A 301 7.95 2.43 8.78
CA ALA A 301 6.75 2.44 7.95
C ALA A 301 5.82 1.31 8.40
N TYR A 302 4.67 1.66 8.96
CA TYR A 302 3.64 0.71 9.37
C TYR A 302 2.82 0.27 8.16
N ILE A 303 2.52 -1.02 8.07
CA ILE A 303 1.78 -1.64 6.97
C ILE A 303 0.70 -2.54 7.55
N THR A 304 -0.54 -2.34 7.09
CA THR A 304 -1.68 -3.21 7.43
C THR A 304 -1.74 -4.38 6.47
N PHE A 305 -1.71 -5.59 6.98
CA PHE A 305 -1.92 -6.82 6.22
C PHE A 305 -3.32 -7.38 6.52
N HIS A 306 -4.25 -7.17 5.60
CA HIS A 306 -5.68 -7.46 5.76
C HIS A 306 -6.00 -8.96 5.86
N GLY A 307 -5.13 -9.78 5.26
CA GLY A 307 -5.15 -11.22 5.39
C GLY A 307 -5.68 -11.97 4.18
N SER A 308 -5.17 -13.18 4.01
CA SER A 308 -5.34 -14.02 2.83
C SER A 308 -6.73 -14.64 2.72
N TRP A 309 -7.17 -14.81 1.47
CA TRP A 309 -8.28 -15.69 1.10
C TRP A 309 -7.83 -16.82 0.16
N ASP A 310 -6.80 -16.60 -0.65
CA ASP A 310 -6.27 -17.55 -1.65
C ASP A 310 -5.04 -18.31 -1.14
N ARG A 311 -5.15 -18.88 0.08
CA ARG A 311 -4.07 -19.68 0.69
C ARG A 311 -4.64 -20.73 1.63
N SER A 312 -4.12 -21.95 1.60
CA SER A 312 -4.59 -23.06 2.43
C SER A 312 -4.43 -22.81 3.94
N THR A 313 -3.27 -22.30 4.34
CA THR A 313 -3.03 -21.78 5.68
C THR A 313 -3.12 -20.26 5.64
N PRO A 314 -4.05 -19.62 6.37
CA PRO A 314 -4.18 -18.18 6.29
C PRO A 314 -2.91 -17.43 6.70
N ALA A 315 -2.63 -16.31 6.06
CA ALA A 315 -1.50 -15.43 6.31
C ALA A 315 -1.95 -13.96 6.39
N GLY A 316 -1.16 -13.11 7.04
CA GLY A 316 -1.50 -11.70 7.23
C GLY A 316 -2.29 -11.49 8.53
N TYR A 317 -3.43 -10.79 8.47
CA TYR A 317 -4.27 -10.50 9.63
C TYR A 317 -3.50 -9.80 10.76
N LYS A 318 -2.69 -8.80 10.41
CA LYS A 318 -1.77 -8.13 11.34
C LYS A 318 -1.34 -6.74 10.88
N LEU A 319 -0.90 -5.95 11.84
CA LEU A 319 -0.12 -4.74 11.63
C LEU A 319 1.35 -5.09 11.78
N SER A 320 2.17 -4.73 10.79
CA SER A 320 3.63 -4.87 10.87
C SER A 320 4.31 -3.54 10.52
N ALA A 321 5.63 -3.48 10.67
CA ALA A 321 6.45 -2.34 10.32
C ALA A 321 7.71 -2.75 9.54
N VAL A 322 8.14 -1.88 8.63
CA VAL A 322 9.45 -1.95 7.95
C VAL A 322 10.35 -0.87 8.52
N ARG A 323 11.63 -1.19 8.73
CA ARG A 323 12.63 -0.21 9.20
C ARG A 323 13.20 0.58 8.04
N PHE A 324 13.37 1.89 8.24
CA PHE A 324 13.87 2.83 7.25
C PHE A 324 15.14 3.52 7.74
N ASP A 325 16.13 3.62 6.84
CA ASP A 325 17.26 4.54 6.98
C ASP A 325 16.75 5.95 6.66
N VAL A 326 16.55 6.75 7.71
CA VAL A 326 16.00 8.11 7.61
C VAL A 326 16.86 9.06 6.78
N THR A 327 18.16 8.77 6.60
CA THR A 327 19.07 9.61 5.81
C THR A 327 18.92 9.36 4.31
N LYS A 328 18.57 8.13 3.94
CA LYS A 328 18.38 7.71 2.54
C LYS A 328 16.92 7.72 2.11
N GLY A 329 15.98 7.61 3.05
CA GLY A 329 14.56 7.45 2.75
C GLY A 329 14.24 6.07 2.18
N GLU A 330 15.00 5.04 2.55
CA GLU A 330 14.86 3.67 2.03
C GLU A 330 14.78 2.64 3.17
N PRO A 331 14.18 1.46 2.94
CA PRO A 331 14.27 0.36 3.89
C PRO A 331 15.71 0.02 4.26
N VAL A 332 15.93 -0.39 5.51
CA VAL A 332 17.26 -0.82 6.00
C VAL A 332 17.64 -2.16 5.37
N GLU A 333 16.67 -3.05 5.21
CA GLU A 333 16.86 -4.38 4.67
C GLU A 333 17.08 -4.36 3.15
N ALA A 334 17.92 -5.27 2.66
CA ALA A 334 18.14 -5.47 1.22
C ALA A 334 16.86 -5.96 0.52
N SER A 335 16.76 -5.75 -0.79
CA SER A 335 15.59 -6.12 -1.59
C SER A 335 15.32 -7.63 -1.68
N ASP A 336 16.34 -8.46 -1.39
CA ASP A 336 16.24 -9.92 -1.32
C ASP A 336 16.05 -10.46 0.12
N SER A 337 15.74 -9.58 1.08
CA SER A 337 15.44 -9.99 2.47
C SER A 337 14.04 -10.55 2.61
N THR A 338 13.92 -11.70 3.28
CA THR A 338 12.65 -12.26 3.77
C THR A 338 12.33 -11.87 5.21
N ASN A 339 13.17 -11.03 5.83
CA ASN A 339 13.06 -10.61 7.23
C ASN A 339 12.90 -9.08 7.35
N SER A 340 12.16 -8.47 6.43
CA SER A 340 11.94 -7.02 6.36
C SER A 340 10.78 -6.52 7.22
N LEU A 341 9.93 -7.43 7.71
CA LEU A 341 8.76 -7.12 8.52
C LEU A 341 9.03 -7.37 10.00
N VAL A 342 8.62 -6.42 10.83
CA VAL A 342 8.52 -6.58 12.28
C VAL A 342 7.05 -6.49 12.68
N ASP A 343 6.49 -7.55 13.25
CA ASP A 343 5.07 -7.59 13.62
C ASP A 343 4.78 -6.68 14.83
N VAL A 344 3.76 -5.85 14.74
CA VAL A 344 3.36 -4.85 15.76
C VAL A 344 2.13 -5.31 16.53
N MET A 345 1.10 -5.79 15.84
CA MET A 345 -0.12 -6.34 16.42
C MET A 345 -0.62 -7.46 15.53
N TRP A 346 -0.85 -8.66 16.07
CA TRP A 346 -1.23 -9.84 15.30
C TRP A 346 -2.31 -10.65 16.01
N ASN A 347 -3.02 -11.49 15.24
CA ASN A 347 -3.99 -12.44 15.77
C ASN A 347 -3.27 -13.68 16.34
N ARG A 348 -3.75 -14.18 17.50
CA ARG A 348 -3.12 -15.29 18.24
C ARG A 348 -3.02 -16.58 17.44
N ASP A 349 -4.09 -16.93 16.72
CA ASP A 349 -4.18 -18.15 15.92
C ASP A 349 -4.68 -17.79 14.53
N VAL A 350 -3.74 -17.67 13.59
CA VAL A 350 -4.04 -17.30 12.20
C VAL A 350 -4.89 -18.36 11.48
N THR A 351 -4.91 -19.60 11.96
CA THR A 351 -5.72 -20.68 11.37
C THR A 351 -7.22 -20.51 11.57
N LYS A 352 -7.63 -19.56 12.44
CA LYS A 352 -9.04 -19.19 12.65
C LYS A 352 -9.48 -17.98 11.84
N CYS A 353 -8.59 -17.38 11.05
CA CYS A 353 -8.90 -16.25 10.22
C CYS A 353 -9.58 -16.68 8.90
N PRO A 354 -10.49 -15.87 8.32
CA PRO A 354 -10.88 -14.52 8.76
C PRO A 354 -11.91 -14.49 9.91
N ASP A 355 -12.62 -15.59 10.17
CA ASP A 355 -13.83 -15.59 11.00
C ASP A 355 -13.63 -15.03 12.41
N GLN A 356 -12.49 -15.35 13.04
CA GLN A 356 -12.21 -14.99 14.44
C GLN A 356 -11.09 -13.94 14.58
N CYS A 357 -10.73 -13.26 13.49
CA CYS A 357 -9.59 -12.34 13.45
C CYS A 357 -10.02 -10.92 13.11
N PHE A 358 -9.27 -9.93 13.60
CA PHE A 358 -9.36 -8.58 13.06
C PHE A 358 -8.71 -8.50 11.67
N ARG A 359 -9.23 -7.65 10.78
CA ARG A 359 -8.71 -7.46 9.41
C ARG A 359 -8.27 -6.01 9.16
N PRO A 360 -6.98 -5.69 9.35
CA PRO A 360 -6.48 -4.31 9.26
C PRO A 360 -6.67 -3.67 7.89
N VAL A 361 -7.22 -2.44 7.85
CA VAL A 361 -7.34 -1.64 6.62
C VAL A 361 -6.55 -0.34 6.70
N GLY A 362 -7.16 0.74 7.21
CA GLY A 362 -6.59 2.09 7.14
C GLY A 362 -5.81 2.43 8.39
N LEU A 363 -4.76 3.23 8.22
CA LEU A 363 -3.93 3.76 9.29
C LEU A 363 -4.02 5.29 9.37
N ALA A 364 -4.03 5.81 10.59
CA ALA A 364 -3.76 7.22 10.84
C ALA A 364 -2.74 7.35 11.98
N VAL A 365 -1.69 8.14 11.76
CA VAL A 365 -0.66 8.39 12.76
C VAL A 365 -0.91 9.77 13.37
N ASP A 366 -1.04 9.80 14.70
CA ASP A 366 -1.07 11.04 15.46
C ASP A 366 0.35 11.49 15.78
N ASP A 367 0.79 12.51 15.06
CA ASP A 367 2.12 13.10 15.17
C ASP A 367 2.43 13.69 16.55
N ARG A 368 1.41 14.06 17.34
CA ARG A 368 1.60 14.70 18.64
C ARG A 368 1.95 13.69 19.73
N GLU A 369 1.23 12.58 19.77
CA GLU A 369 1.36 11.57 20.82
C GLU A 369 2.06 10.28 20.34
N GLY A 370 2.35 10.17 19.04
CA GLY A 370 2.88 8.96 18.42
C GLY A 370 1.91 7.79 18.49
N ARG A 371 0.59 8.06 18.44
CA ARG A 371 -0.45 7.02 18.42
C ARG A 371 -0.72 6.57 16.99
N ILE A 372 -1.05 5.30 16.82
CA ILE A 372 -1.43 4.71 15.54
C ILE A 372 -2.87 4.27 15.68
N TRP A 373 -3.73 4.79 14.83
CA TRP A 373 -5.11 4.36 14.68
C TRP A 373 -5.18 3.35 13.53
N MET A 374 -5.91 2.26 13.71
CA MET A 374 -6.06 1.21 12.72
C MET A 374 -7.52 0.78 12.62
N THR A 375 -8.09 0.71 11.42
CA THR A 375 -9.46 0.24 11.22
C THR A 375 -9.52 -1.26 10.91
N ASP A 376 -10.64 -1.87 11.24
CA ASP A 376 -11.03 -3.23 10.88
C ASP A 376 -12.41 -3.18 10.23
N ASP A 377 -12.47 -3.37 8.90
CA ASP A 377 -13.70 -3.25 8.13
C ASP A 377 -14.66 -4.42 8.34
N ASP A 378 -14.13 -5.62 8.60
CA ASP A 378 -14.91 -6.84 8.76
C ASP A 378 -15.65 -6.87 10.10
N LYS A 379 -15.02 -6.37 11.18
CA LYS A 379 -15.65 -6.29 12.51
C LYS A 379 -16.25 -4.91 12.81
N GLY A 380 -15.86 -3.88 12.05
CA GLY A 380 -16.28 -2.49 12.26
C GLY A 380 -15.58 -1.80 13.44
N ASP A 381 -14.41 -2.30 13.84
CA ASP A 381 -13.63 -1.79 14.96
C ASP A 381 -12.62 -0.71 14.53
N VAL A 382 -12.27 0.17 15.48
CA VAL A 382 -11.14 1.10 15.35
C VAL A 382 -10.25 0.94 16.57
N TRP A 383 -8.99 0.58 16.32
CA TRP A 383 -7.98 0.33 17.33
C TRP A 383 -7.08 1.56 17.48
N VAL A 384 -6.56 1.79 18.69
CA VAL A 384 -5.51 2.77 18.96
C VAL A 384 -4.33 2.09 19.65
N LEU A 385 -3.15 2.24 19.07
CA LEU A 385 -1.89 1.71 19.57
C LEU A 385 -0.97 2.88 19.94
N LYS A 386 -0.21 2.74 21.03
CA LYS A 386 0.82 3.71 21.42
C LYS A 386 2.15 3.00 21.62
N GLN A 387 3.20 3.55 21.02
CA GLN A 387 4.57 3.14 21.31
C GLN A 387 4.95 3.62 22.73
N VAL A 388 5.21 2.67 23.63
CA VAL A 388 5.46 2.89 25.07
C VAL A 388 6.94 2.75 25.47
N GLY A 389 7.85 2.40 24.56
CA GLY A 389 9.29 2.38 24.87
C GLY A 389 10.17 1.84 23.76
N GLU A 390 11.47 1.80 24.03
CA GLU A 390 12.42 0.99 23.29
C GLU A 390 13.04 -0.07 24.23
N VAL A 391 12.97 -1.34 23.88
CA VAL A 391 13.76 -2.41 24.52
C VAL A 391 15.21 -2.25 24.04
N LYS A 392 16.06 -1.65 24.88
CA LYS A 392 17.51 -1.70 24.67
C LYS A 392 17.93 -3.16 24.71
N GLY A 393 18.59 -3.64 23.65
CA GLY A 393 19.31 -4.91 23.73
C GLY A 393 20.43 -4.77 24.75
N ASP A 394 20.57 -5.76 25.63
CA ASP A 394 21.65 -5.82 26.61
C ASP A 394 23.00 -5.81 25.86
N ASN A 395 23.59 -4.63 25.74
CA ASN A 395 24.99 -4.38 25.40
C ASN A 395 25.59 -3.47 26.48
N ASP A 396 25.23 -3.71 27.74
CA ASP A 396 26.02 -3.23 28.87
C ASP A 396 26.89 -4.42 29.30
N ASP A 397 28.11 -4.45 28.77
CA ASP A 397 29.25 -5.15 29.35
C ASP A 397 29.53 -4.52 30.73
N ASP A 398 28.72 -4.85 31.72
CA ASP A 398 29.13 -4.76 33.12
C ASP A 398 29.75 -6.11 33.51
N ASP A 399 31.07 -6.12 33.37
CA ASP A 399 32.01 -7.11 33.86
C ASP A 399 31.80 -7.33 35.37
N ASP A 400 31.22 -8.48 35.74
CA ASP A 400 31.49 -9.13 37.03
C ASP A 400 31.22 -10.64 36.95
N GLY A 401 32.27 -11.37 36.56
CA GLY A 401 32.68 -12.69 37.03
C GLY A 401 31.64 -13.76 37.41
N ASN A 402 31.61 -14.84 36.62
CA ASN A 402 31.95 -16.22 37.03
C ASN A 402 31.03 -17.31 36.42
N GLY A 403 31.58 -18.04 35.44
CA GLY A 403 31.45 -19.50 35.34
C GLY A 403 30.25 -20.09 34.59
N GLY A 404 30.50 -20.68 33.41
CA GLY A 404 29.65 -21.76 32.88
C GLY A 404 29.58 -21.84 31.36
N VAL A 405 30.44 -22.68 30.76
CA VAL A 405 30.36 -23.08 29.34
C VAL A 405 29.09 -23.92 29.11
N GLY A 406 28.27 -23.54 28.14
CA GLY A 406 27.09 -24.30 27.72
C GLY A 406 26.72 -24.02 26.26
N SER A 407 27.26 -24.81 25.35
CA SER A 407 26.87 -24.87 23.94
C SER A 407 25.47 -25.50 23.83
N GLY A 408 24.50 -24.82 23.21
CA GLY A 408 23.13 -25.32 23.10
C GLY A 408 22.38 -24.76 21.90
N SER A 409 22.36 -25.52 20.82
CA SER A 409 21.36 -25.44 19.76
C SER A 409 19.96 -25.73 20.33
N GLY A 410 18.98 -24.86 20.08
CA GLY A 410 17.61 -25.08 20.56
C GLY A 410 16.56 -24.51 19.62
N SER A 411 15.87 -25.39 18.90
CA SER A 411 14.53 -25.15 18.37
C SER A 411 13.61 -24.66 19.50
N ALA A 412 12.80 -23.64 19.24
CA ALA A 412 11.73 -23.21 20.14
C ALA A 412 10.37 -23.36 19.44
N ASN A 413 9.83 -24.59 19.52
CA ASN A 413 8.40 -24.76 19.77
C ASN A 413 8.21 -24.50 21.27
N GLY A 414 7.33 -23.58 21.65
CA GLY A 414 6.98 -23.36 23.05
C GLY A 414 6.29 -22.03 23.29
N ASP A 415 5.00 -22.11 23.58
CA ASP A 415 4.11 -21.14 24.21
C ASP A 415 4.73 -19.82 24.70
N SER A 416 4.24 -18.70 24.14
CA SER A 416 4.21 -17.42 24.86
C SER A 416 2.78 -16.90 24.85
N ASP A 417 2.18 -16.88 26.04
CA ASP A 417 0.92 -16.22 26.33
C ASP A 417 1.04 -14.71 26.06
N SER A 418 0.20 -14.20 25.16
CA SER A 418 -0.24 -12.80 25.16
C SER A 418 -1.61 -12.73 24.49
N ALA A 419 -2.64 -12.58 25.32
CA ALA A 419 -4.03 -12.57 24.92
C ALA A 419 -4.49 -11.15 24.56
N ALA A 420 -5.01 -10.96 23.35
CA ALA A 420 -5.94 -9.86 23.08
C ALA A 420 -7.35 -10.35 23.46
N VAL A 421 -7.94 -9.75 24.50
CA VAL A 421 -9.37 -9.86 24.79
C VAL A 421 -9.98 -8.48 24.58
N PRO A 422 -10.86 -8.25 23.59
CA PRO A 422 -11.44 -6.94 23.38
C PRO A 422 -12.53 -6.61 24.42
N MET A 423 -12.48 -5.41 24.97
CA MET A 423 -13.67 -4.78 25.58
C MET A 423 -14.59 -4.27 24.47
N ARG A 424 -15.79 -4.84 24.40
CA ARG A 424 -16.82 -4.50 23.42
C ARG A 424 -17.62 -3.27 23.87
N MET A 425 -17.49 -2.14 23.19
CA MET A 425 -18.37 -1.00 23.43
C MET A 425 -19.68 -1.19 22.66
N LYS A 426 -20.74 -1.67 23.33
CA LYS A 426 -22.10 -1.72 22.77
C LYS A 426 -22.68 -0.30 22.74
N ARG A 427 -23.05 0.17 21.55
CA ARG A 427 -23.82 1.40 21.36
C ARG A 427 -25.26 1.19 21.86
N ASN A 428 -25.64 1.82 22.96
CA ASN A 428 -27.03 2.14 23.24
C ASN A 428 -27.15 3.45 24.03
N GLY A 429 -28.26 4.16 23.78
CA GLY A 429 -28.39 5.61 23.97
C GLY A 429 -28.32 6.14 25.40
N SER A 430 -28.09 7.46 25.45
CA SER A 430 -28.54 8.41 26.47
C SER A 430 -28.02 8.20 27.89
N GLY A 431 -27.05 9.03 28.29
CA GLY A 431 -26.77 9.31 29.70
C GLY A 431 -25.27 9.49 29.95
N SER A 432 -24.88 10.71 30.27
CA SER A 432 -23.58 11.04 30.83
C SER A 432 -23.35 10.28 32.13
N GLU A 433 -22.35 9.40 32.18
CA GLU A 433 -21.72 8.97 33.43
C GLU A 433 -20.30 8.47 33.14
N TRP A 434 -19.32 9.15 33.73
CA TRP A 434 -17.92 8.76 33.76
C TRP A 434 -17.73 7.64 34.79
N MET A 435 -17.19 6.48 34.41
CA MET A 435 -16.61 5.55 35.39
C MET A 435 -15.67 4.51 34.76
N GLY A 436 -14.44 4.42 35.31
CA GLY A 436 -13.71 3.17 35.47
C GLY A 436 -12.61 2.84 34.45
N VAL A 437 -11.40 3.38 34.66
CA VAL A 437 -10.17 2.89 34.03
C VAL A 437 -9.83 1.49 34.59
N GLY A 438 -10.10 0.44 33.81
CA GLY A 438 -9.61 -0.91 34.05
C GLY A 438 -8.50 -1.23 33.06
N ARG A 439 -7.23 -1.01 33.45
CA ARG A 439 -6.05 -1.31 32.63
C ARG A 439 -5.82 -2.82 32.54
N SER A 440 -6.16 -3.41 31.40
CA SER A 440 -5.41 -4.56 30.86
C SER A 440 -4.54 -4.04 29.74
N MET A 441 -3.34 -3.55 30.07
CA MET A 441 -2.33 -3.21 29.06
C MET A 441 -1.79 -4.51 28.46
N VAL A 442 -2.09 -4.77 27.19
CA VAL A 442 -1.36 -5.76 26.41
C VAL A 442 -0.13 -5.05 25.86
N VAL A 443 1.05 -5.57 26.21
CA VAL A 443 2.35 -5.01 25.84
C VAL A 443 3.01 -5.94 24.83
N ALA A 444 3.39 -5.43 23.66
CA ALA A 444 4.10 -6.17 22.62
C ALA A 444 5.51 -5.60 22.39
N VAL A 445 6.51 -6.48 22.22
CA VAL A 445 7.90 -6.12 21.88
C VAL A 445 8.15 -6.37 20.39
N VAL A 446 8.66 -5.37 19.70
CA VAL A 446 8.81 -5.28 18.24
C VAL A 446 10.26 -4.85 17.95
N GLY A 447 11.17 -5.80 17.81
CA GLY A 447 12.61 -5.50 17.81
C GLY A 447 13.02 -4.83 19.12
N SER A 448 13.58 -3.62 19.03
CA SER A 448 13.88 -2.78 20.20
C SER A 448 12.73 -1.87 20.60
N VAL A 449 11.48 -2.09 20.20
CA VAL A 449 10.37 -1.13 20.42
C VAL A 449 9.20 -1.77 21.16
N LEU A 450 8.63 -1.10 22.16
CA LEU A 450 7.51 -1.57 22.99
C LEU A 450 6.21 -0.85 22.60
N PHE A 451 5.12 -1.58 22.37
CA PHE A 451 3.79 -1.05 22.07
C PHE A 451 2.75 -1.46 23.12
N ALA A 452 1.78 -0.58 23.38
CA ALA A 452 0.59 -0.87 24.17
C ALA A 452 -0.68 -0.56 23.38
N VAL A 453 -1.66 -1.46 23.43
CA VAL A 453 -3.03 -1.20 22.97
C VAL A 453 -3.75 -0.43 24.09
N LEU A 454 -4.34 0.72 23.73
CA LEU A 454 -4.93 1.67 24.70
C LEU A 454 -6.43 1.45 24.94
#